data_AF-A0A1L9P7U5-F1
#
_entry.id   AF-A0A1L9P7U5-F1
#
_cell.length_a   1.000
_cell.length_b   1.000
_cell.length_c   1.000
_cell.angle_alpha   90.00
_cell.angle_beta   90.00
_cell.angle_gamma   90.00
#
_symmetry.space_group_name_H-M   'P 1'
#
loop_
_entity.id
_entity.type
_entity.pdbx_description
1 polymer ?
#
loop_
_entity_poly.entity_id
_entity_poly.type
_entity_poly.pdbx_seq_one_letter_code
_entity_poly.pdbx_strand_id
1 'polypeptide(L)' 'EIGNLCFEMEAVGLMDSFPCLVVRGILDYADSHKNDHWQGYAAATAAACAKELLEVI' A
#
# COMPACT_ATOMS: atom_id res chain seq x y z
N GLU A 1 -9.18 20.91 0.47
CA GLU A 1 -9.09 19.49 0.07
C GLU A 1 -8.34 18.73 1.14
N ILE A 2 -8.79 17.52 1.46
CA ILE A 2 -8.01 16.59 2.29
C ILE A 2 -7.10 15.86 1.29
N GLY A 3 -5.79 16.10 1.36
CA GLY A 3 -4.79 15.62 0.40
C GLY A 3 -4.51 14.12 0.52
N ASN A 4 -5.51 13.28 0.24
CA ASN A 4 -5.38 11.83 0.29
C ASN A 4 -4.82 11.30 -1.04
N LEU A 5 -3.73 10.52 -0.96
CA LEU A 5 -3.03 9.96 -2.12
C LEU A 5 -3.53 8.57 -2.53
N CYS A 6 -4.17 7.82 -1.62
CA CYS A 6 -4.71 6.48 -1.90
C CYS A 6 -5.82 6.08 -0.89
N PHE A 7 -6.59 5.04 -1.23
CA PHE A 7 -7.65 4.46 -0.40
C PHE A 7 -7.43 2.95 -0.25
N GLU A 8 -7.81 2.42 0.91
CA GLU A 8 -7.53 1.04 1.34
C GLU A 8 -8.31 0.71 2.63
N MET A 9 -8.28 -0.54 3.11
CA MET A 9 -8.96 -0.92 4.36
C MET A 9 -8.08 -1.64 5.38
N GLU A 10 -7.01 -2.29 4.95
CA GLU A 10 -6.17 -3.19 5.74
C GLU A 10 -5.24 -2.49 6.76
N ALA A 11 -4.77 -1.28 6.47
CA ALA A 11 -3.91 -0.48 7.37
C ALA A 11 -4.67 0.61 8.13
N VAL A 12 -5.99 0.66 7.98
CA VAL A 12 -6.85 1.56 8.76
C VAL A 12 -6.67 1.27 10.26
N GLY A 13 -6.34 2.31 11.04
CA GLY A 13 -6.19 2.24 12.49
C GLY A 13 -4.89 1.61 13.00
N LEU A 14 -4.00 1.13 12.11
CA LEU A 14 -2.68 0.61 12.52
C LEU A 14 -1.80 1.72 13.10
N MET A 15 -1.74 2.87 12.43
CA MET A 15 -0.93 4.01 12.86
C MET A 15 -1.40 4.60 14.19
N ASP A 16 -2.68 4.46 14.53
CA ASP A 16 -3.23 4.89 15.82
C ASP A 16 -2.91 3.92 16.95
N SER A 17 -2.62 2.64 16.62
CA SER A 17 -2.46 1.56 17.60
C SER A 17 -0.99 1.32 17.97
N PHE A 18 -0.04 1.54 17.04
CA PHE A 18 1.40 1.41 17.30
C PHE A 18 2.25 2.14 16.25
N PRO A 19 3.51 2.49 16.58
CA PRO A 19 4.43 3.07 15.61
C PRO A 19 4.69 2.10 14.44
N CYS A 20 4.28 2.47 13.24
CA CYS A 20 4.45 1.66 12.04
C CYS A 20 4.69 2.52 10.80
N LEU A 21 5.25 1.89 9.78
CA LEU A 21 5.39 2.43 8.43
C LEU A 21 4.62 1.54 7.46
N VAL A 22 3.75 2.14 6.65
CA VAL A 22 2.96 1.40 5.66
C VAL A 22 3.64 1.47 4.30
N VAL A 23 3.96 0.32 3.72
CA VAL A 23 4.46 0.18 2.35
C VAL A 23 3.36 -0.49 1.51
N ARG A 24 2.84 0.22 0.51
CA ARG A 24 1.73 -0.25 -0.34
C ARG A 24 2.06 -0.11 -1.83
N GLY A 25 1.63 -1.09 -2.62
CA GLY A 25 1.56 -1.00 -4.08
C GLY A 25 0.16 -0.60 -4.54
N ILE A 26 0.07 0.13 -5.64
CA ILE A 26 -1.20 0.56 -6.25
C ILE A 26 -1.67 -0.50 -7.25
N LEU A 27 -2.90 -1.00 -7.10
CA LEU A 27 -3.47 -2.03 -7.99
C LEU A 27 -4.63 -1.50 -8.86
N ASP A 28 -5.33 -0.45 -8.43
CA ASP A 28 -6.43 0.19 -9.15
C ASP A 28 -6.49 1.69 -8.88
N TYR A 29 -7.38 2.39 -9.59
CA TYR A 29 -7.59 3.84 -9.50
C TYR A 29 -8.72 4.25 -8.55
N ALA A 30 -9.25 3.32 -7.75
CA ALA A 30 -10.41 3.53 -6.89
C ALA A 30 -11.66 4.04 -7.64
N ASP A 31 -11.81 3.68 -8.92
CA ASP A 31 -12.97 3.97 -9.75
C ASP A 31 -13.80 2.70 -10.03
N SER A 32 -14.78 2.77 -10.93
CA SER A 32 -15.60 1.62 -11.30
C SER A 32 -14.85 0.53 -12.06
N HIS A 33 -13.63 0.78 -12.53
CA HIS A 33 -12.87 -0.12 -13.39
C HIS A 33 -11.85 -0.91 -12.58
N LYS A 34 -12.35 -1.76 -11.67
CA LYS A 34 -11.49 -2.69 -10.93
C LYS A 34 -10.72 -3.60 -11.88
N ASN A 35 -9.41 -3.71 -11.63
CA ASN A 35 -8.52 -4.54 -12.43
C ASN A 35 -7.66 -5.42 -11.51
N ASP A 36 -8.19 -6.61 -11.21
CA ASP A 36 -7.57 -7.55 -10.28
C ASP A 36 -6.25 -8.15 -10.83
N HIS A 37 -5.96 -7.99 -12.13
CA HIS A 37 -4.73 -8.52 -12.72
C HIS A 37 -3.46 -7.88 -12.14
N TRP A 38 -3.54 -6.62 -11.71
CA TRP A 38 -2.37 -5.89 -11.18
C TRP A 38 -2.10 -6.17 -9.71
N GLN A 39 -3.01 -6.85 -9.00
CA GLN A 39 -2.86 -7.11 -7.57
C GLN A 39 -1.58 -7.86 -7.23
N GLY A 40 -1.24 -8.90 -8.01
CA GLY A 40 -0.02 -9.68 -7.80
C GLY A 40 1.25 -8.84 -8.02
N TYR A 41 1.26 -8.00 -9.06
CA TYR A 41 2.37 -7.10 -9.35
C TYR A 41 2.53 -6.01 -8.29
N ALA A 42 1.43 -5.39 -7.87
CA ALA A 42 1.41 -4.38 -6.81
C ALA A 42 1.92 -4.95 -5.48
N ALA A 43 1.47 -6.15 -5.11
CA ALA A 43 1.93 -6.84 -3.89
C ALA A 43 3.42 -7.19 -3.96
N ALA A 44 3.89 -7.77 -5.08
CA ALA A 44 5.29 -8.12 -5.25
C ALA A 44 6.21 -6.89 -5.19
N THR A 45 5.80 -5.78 -5.82
CA THR A 45 6.56 -4.52 -5.80
C THR A 45 6.64 -3.94 -4.39
N ALA A 46 5.52 -3.89 -3.67
CA ALA A 46 5.49 -3.41 -2.28
C ALA A 46 6.38 -4.25 -1.36
N ALA A 47 6.32 -5.58 -1.50
CA ALA A 47 7.16 -6.50 -0.73
C ALA A 47 8.65 -6.34 -1.05
N ALA A 48 9.01 -6.16 -2.33
CA ALA A 48 10.39 -5.89 -2.73
C ALA A 48 10.90 -4.57 -2.13
N CYS A 49 10.12 -3.48 -2.23
CA CYS A 49 10.47 -2.21 -1.60
C CYS A 49 10.65 -2.33 -0.08
N ALA A 50 9.75 -3.06 0.60
CA ALA A 50 9.85 -3.29 2.04
C ALA A 50 11.11 -4.10 2.41
N LYS A 51 11.46 -5.13 1.62
CA LYS A 51 12.69 -5.90 1.82
C LYS A 51 13.93 -5.01 1.73
N GLU A 52 14.05 -4.23 0.66
CA GLU A 52 15.21 -3.35 0.47
C GLU A 52 15.29 -2.27 1.56
N LEU A 53 14.14 -1.76 2.01
CA LEU A 53 14.10 -0.83 3.15
C LEU A 53 14.65 -1.46 4.43
N LEU A 54 14.31 -2.73 4.70
CA LEU A 54 14.81 -3.44 5.87
C LEU A 54 16.31 -3.78 5.78
N GLU A 55 16.88 -3.85 4.58
CA GLU A 55 18.33 -4.07 4.40
C GLU A 55 19.17 -2.80 4.66
N VAL A 56 18.54 -1.61 4.65
CA VAL A 56 19.23 -0.32 4.87
C VAL A 56 19.00 0.28 6.26
N ILE A 57 18.24 -0.41 7.12
CA ILE A 57 17.97 -0.04 8.52
C ILE A 57 18.79 -0.94 9.45
#